data_AF-A0A0J8QMT3-F1
#
_entry.id   AF-A0A0J8QMT3-F1
#
_cell.length_a   1.000
_cell.length_b   1.000
_cell.length_c   1.000
_cell.angle_alpha   90.00
_cell.angle_beta   90.00
_cell.angle_gamma   90.00
#
_symmetry.space_group_name_H-M   'P 1'
#
loop_
_entity.id
_entity.type
_entity.pdbx_description
1 polymer ?
#
loop_
_entity_poly.entity_id
_entity_poly.type
_entity_poly.pdbx_seq_one_letter_code
_entity_poly.pdbx_strand_id
1 'polypeptide(L)'
;MPIVPVGLLKKEIQSRYDSDVQERHELQATQRTIRDHIKAAEVRIEDVKQQIAQEIQRLEDINGGSKAQRLSELEEMNAAVEAARNRHLEHKKDISRLQREIVQAENKVKDTGEPITKQRQEIHQAEHHLRILMKDRLQQENALPETMSKLIRAIQGENSFCQKPIGPLGIHVTLLKPQWSSVLEKSFGNTLSGFVVTSKRDMNILSGIMQRVDCTFPIFIGNEAGTMDTSAHEPETKFDTALRILKIDNDLVRRQLIINHSIEQMLLIEDLREASSVMFTNAPPKNVRRCYCIDARDRRRGIHLGFSRTGDPTQSPLGAYTGRARMKTDIEIQIRMHMM
;
A
#
# COMPACT_ATOMS: atom_id res chain seq x y z
N MET A 1 -57.46 -128.60 84.48
CA MET A 1 -57.44 -128.02 83.12
C MET A 1 -58.87 -127.61 82.76
N PRO A 2 -59.06 -126.64 81.86
CA PRO A 2 -59.36 -125.22 82.04
C PRO A 2 -60.88 -124.92 82.04
N ILE A 3 -61.28 -123.64 82.17
CA ILE A 3 -62.33 -122.94 81.38
C ILE A 3 -62.42 -121.51 81.96
N VAL A 4 -61.97 -120.55 81.17
CA VAL A 4 -62.05 -119.11 81.44
C VAL A 4 -63.51 -118.65 81.22
N PRO A 5 -64.11 -117.81 82.07
CA PRO A 5 -65.47 -117.33 81.84
C PRO A 5 -65.52 -116.36 80.65
N VAL A 6 -66.24 -116.77 79.61
CA VAL A 6 -66.43 -116.10 78.30
C VAL A 6 -66.93 -114.64 78.39
N GLY A 7 -67.46 -114.21 79.55
CA GLY A 7 -68.02 -112.87 79.75
C GLY A 7 -67.00 -111.71 79.82
N LEU A 8 -65.77 -111.97 80.29
CA LEU A 8 -64.73 -110.93 80.42
C LEU A 8 -64.07 -110.60 79.07
N LEU A 9 -63.79 -111.62 78.26
CA LEU A 9 -63.27 -111.46 76.90
C LEU A 9 -64.23 -110.69 75.98
N LYS A 10 -65.55 -110.86 76.16
CA LYS A 10 -66.55 -110.18 75.32
C LYS A 10 -66.62 -108.66 75.59
N LYS A 11 -66.45 -108.23 76.84
CA LYS A 11 -66.42 -106.79 77.18
C LYS A 11 -65.16 -106.10 76.66
N GLU A 12 -64.02 -106.78 76.70
CA GLU A 12 -62.75 -106.20 76.23
C GLU A 12 -62.69 -106.10 74.71
N ILE A 13 -63.26 -107.07 73.99
CA ILE A 13 -63.42 -107.01 72.53
C ILE A 13 -64.37 -105.88 72.12
N GLN A 14 -65.48 -105.67 72.86
CA GLN A 14 -66.41 -104.58 72.57
C GLN A 14 -65.78 -103.20 72.81
N SER A 15 -65.04 -103.03 73.91
CA SER A 15 -64.34 -101.78 74.23
C SER A 15 -63.28 -101.43 73.16
N ARG A 16 -62.53 -102.43 72.69
CA ARG A 16 -61.57 -102.24 71.58
C ARG A 16 -62.28 -101.91 70.27
N TYR A 17 -63.39 -102.57 69.97
CA TYR A 17 -64.19 -102.28 68.77
C TYR A 17 -64.73 -100.86 68.78
N ASP A 18 -65.28 -100.40 69.91
CA ASP A 18 -65.80 -99.05 70.04
C ASP A 18 -64.67 -97.99 69.97
N SER A 19 -63.48 -98.29 70.51
CA SER A 19 -62.27 -97.46 70.37
C SER A 19 -61.79 -97.36 68.92
N ASP A 20 -61.74 -98.48 68.20
CA ASP A 20 -61.32 -98.51 66.79
C ASP A 20 -62.33 -97.79 65.89
N VAL A 21 -63.62 -97.86 66.21
CA VAL A 21 -64.67 -97.13 65.50
C VAL A 21 -64.54 -95.61 65.75
N GLN A 22 -64.27 -95.21 66.98
CA GLN A 22 -64.03 -93.80 67.33
C GLN A 22 -62.77 -93.26 66.63
N GLU A 23 -61.67 -94.01 66.63
CA GLU A 23 -60.42 -93.65 65.95
C GLU A 23 -60.64 -93.54 64.42
N ARG A 24 -61.44 -94.43 63.83
CA ARG A 24 -61.82 -94.33 62.40
C ARG A 24 -62.64 -93.08 62.12
N HIS A 25 -63.56 -92.69 62.99
CA HIS A 25 -64.33 -91.46 62.82
C HIS A 25 -63.45 -90.21 62.95
N GLU A 26 -62.50 -90.19 63.88
CA GLU A 26 -61.54 -89.10 64.05
C GLU A 26 -60.58 -89.00 62.85
N LEU A 27 -60.06 -90.13 62.36
CA LEU A 27 -59.24 -90.17 61.14
C LEU A 27 -60.02 -89.72 59.89
N GLN A 28 -61.30 -90.09 59.77
CA GLN A 28 -62.17 -89.61 58.69
C GLN A 28 -62.45 -88.12 58.78
N ALA A 29 -62.67 -87.58 59.98
CA ALA A 29 -62.83 -86.14 60.20
C ALA A 29 -61.54 -85.39 59.83
N THR A 30 -60.39 -85.89 60.28
CA THR A 30 -59.07 -85.34 59.96
C THR A 30 -58.79 -85.38 58.45
N GLN A 31 -59.14 -86.47 57.77
CA GLN A 31 -58.99 -86.59 56.32
C GLN A 31 -59.85 -85.57 55.55
N ARG A 32 -61.07 -85.27 56.03
CA ARG A 32 -61.92 -84.23 55.45
C ARG A 32 -61.30 -82.85 55.64
N THR A 33 -60.86 -82.53 56.85
CA THR A 33 -60.19 -81.26 57.16
C THR A 33 -58.92 -81.07 56.31
N ILE A 34 -58.10 -82.11 56.13
CA ILE A 34 -56.92 -82.06 55.26
C ILE A 34 -57.31 -81.82 53.80
N ARG A 35 -58.36 -82.49 53.28
CA ARG A 35 -58.84 -82.23 51.91
C ARG A 35 -59.30 -80.79 51.73
N ASP A 36 -60.04 -80.25 52.69
CA ASP A 36 -60.52 -78.87 52.62
C ASP A 36 -59.35 -77.88 52.67
N HIS A 37 -58.32 -78.14 53.48
CA HIS A 37 -57.09 -77.34 53.49
C HIS A 37 -56.29 -77.43 52.19
N ILE A 38 -56.19 -78.62 51.58
CA ILE A 38 -55.54 -78.80 50.28
C ILE A 38 -56.29 -78.02 49.22
N LYS A 39 -57.62 -78.17 49.15
CA LYS A 39 -58.46 -77.44 48.19
C LYS A 39 -58.37 -75.92 48.38
N ALA A 40 -58.33 -75.45 49.63
CA ALA A 40 -58.14 -74.03 49.93
C ALA A 40 -56.72 -73.54 49.55
N ALA A 41 -55.69 -74.38 49.68
CA ALA A 41 -54.34 -74.06 49.26
C ALA A 41 -54.20 -74.01 47.72
N GLU A 42 -54.85 -74.93 47.00
CA GLU A 42 -54.90 -74.94 45.54
C GLU A 42 -55.56 -73.66 45.01
N VAL A 43 -56.69 -73.25 45.59
CA VAL A 43 -57.36 -71.99 45.23
C VAL A 43 -56.45 -70.79 45.49
N ARG A 44 -55.74 -70.75 46.62
CA ARG A 44 -54.78 -69.67 46.91
C ARG A 44 -53.60 -69.64 45.95
N ILE A 45 -53.07 -70.80 45.55
CA ILE A 45 -51.97 -70.86 44.58
C ILE A 45 -52.43 -70.31 43.23
N GLU A 46 -53.65 -70.64 42.80
CA GLU A 46 -54.20 -70.14 41.54
C GLU A 46 -54.46 -68.63 41.58
N ASP A 47 -55.02 -68.13 42.68
CA ASP A 47 -55.22 -66.70 42.89
C ASP A 47 -53.88 -65.92 42.90
N VAL A 48 -52.87 -66.44 43.61
CA VAL A 48 -51.52 -65.84 43.62
C VAL A 48 -50.86 -65.90 42.24
N LYS A 49 -51.03 -66.99 41.48
CA LYS A 49 -50.53 -67.07 40.09
C LYS A 49 -51.21 -66.04 39.19
N GLN A 50 -52.51 -65.84 39.32
CA GLN A 50 -53.22 -64.81 38.57
C GLN A 50 -52.75 -63.41 38.95
N GLN A 51 -52.54 -63.13 40.24
CA GLN A 51 -52.00 -61.86 40.71
C GLN A 51 -50.57 -61.60 40.19
N ILE A 52 -49.71 -62.62 40.18
CA ILE A 52 -48.36 -62.53 39.61
C ILE A 52 -48.43 -62.26 38.10
N ALA A 53 -49.29 -62.97 37.37
CA ALA A 53 -49.45 -62.76 35.92
C ALA A 53 -49.97 -61.35 35.61
N GLN A 54 -50.93 -60.84 36.39
CA GLN A 54 -51.43 -59.47 36.25
C GLN A 54 -50.34 -58.43 36.55
N GLU A 55 -49.52 -58.63 37.59
CA GLU A 55 -48.47 -57.68 37.94
C GLU A 55 -47.30 -57.72 36.94
N ILE A 56 -46.96 -58.89 36.40
CA ILE A 56 -46.00 -59.03 35.29
C ILE A 56 -46.51 -58.26 34.06
N GLN A 57 -47.77 -58.48 33.66
CA GLN A 57 -48.37 -57.77 32.53
C GLN A 57 -48.36 -56.25 32.76
N ARG A 58 -48.73 -55.81 33.97
CA ARG A 58 -48.70 -54.39 34.35
C ARG A 58 -47.30 -53.79 34.26
N LEU A 59 -46.28 -54.51 34.71
CA LEU A 59 -44.88 -54.06 34.65
C LEU A 59 -44.35 -54.01 33.21
N GLU A 60 -44.75 -54.95 32.34
CA GLU A 60 -44.41 -54.94 30.91
C GLU A 60 -45.11 -53.78 30.18
N ASP A 61 -46.38 -53.51 30.48
CA ASP A 61 -47.12 -52.38 29.91
C ASP A 61 -46.51 -51.03 30.33
N ILE A 62 -46.02 -50.92 31.58
CA ILE A 62 -45.37 -49.70 32.09
C ILE A 62 -43.94 -49.54 31.54
N ASN A 63 -43.15 -50.61 31.48
CA ASN A 63 -41.72 -50.51 31.15
C ASN A 63 -41.40 -50.72 29.66
N GLY A 64 -42.20 -51.48 28.92
CA GLY A 64 -41.97 -51.82 27.52
C GLY A 64 -42.03 -50.59 26.60
N GLY A 65 -43.05 -49.75 26.78
CA GLY A 65 -43.19 -48.49 26.03
C GLY A 65 -42.21 -47.42 26.47
N SER A 66 -42.03 -47.24 27.78
CA SER A 66 -41.19 -46.17 28.35
C SER A 66 -39.70 -46.35 28.04
N LYS A 67 -39.18 -47.58 28.05
CA LYS A 67 -37.76 -47.83 27.75
C LYS A 67 -37.45 -47.71 26.26
N ALA A 68 -38.32 -48.24 25.40
CA ALA A 68 -38.15 -48.13 23.95
C ALA A 68 -38.28 -46.67 23.47
N GLN A 69 -39.26 -45.94 24.01
CA GLN A 69 -39.47 -44.52 23.71
C GLN A 69 -38.28 -43.66 24.17
N ARG A 70 -37.78 -43.88 25.39
CA ARG A 70 -36.55 -43.21 25.88
C ARG A 70 -35.32 -43.54 25.06
N LEU A 71 -35.18 -44.77 24.55
CA LEU A 71 -34.05 -45.15 23.69
C LEU A 71 -34.13 -44.43 22.34
N SER A 72 -35.32 -44.38 21.74
CA SER A 72 -35.58 -43.66 20.49
C SER A 72 -35.32 -42.15 20.65
N GLU A 73 -35.79 -41.54 21.75
CA GLU A 73 -35.51 -40.12 22.05
C GLU A 73 -34.02 -39.85 22.23
N LEU A 74 -33.28 -40.79 22.84
CA LEU A 74 -31.84 -40.68 23.04
C LEU A 74 -31.07 -40.81 21.71
N GLU A 75 -31.49 -41.71 20.83
CA GLU A 75 -30.96 -41.83 19.46
C GLU A 75 -31.25 -40.57 18.62
N GLU A 76 -32.47 -40.03 18.68
CA GLU A 76 -32.83 -38.78 18.00
C GLU A 76 -32.04 -37.58 18.53
N MET A 77 -31.89 -37.45 19.86
CA MET A 77 -31.07 -36.41 20.46
C MET A 77 -29.60 -36.54 20.06
N ASN A 78 -29.05 -37.76 20.05
CA ASN A 78 -27.67 -37.98 19.62
C ASN A 78 -27.47 -37.64 18.14
N ALA A 79 -28.42 -38.01 17.27
CA ALA A 79 -28.41 -37.63 15.86
C ALA A 79 -28.49 -36.11 15.68
N ALA A 80 -29.31 -35.42 16.47
CA ALA A 80 -29.41 -33.96 16.47
C ALA A 80 -28.11 -33.29 16.94
N VAL A 81 -27.43 -33.84 17.96
CA VAL A 81 -26.13 -33.35 18.46
C VAL A 81 -25.05 -33.52 17.40
N GLU A 82 -24.97 -34.68 16.74
CA GLU A 82 -24.01 -34.92 15.66
C GLU A 82 -24.27 -34.00 14.45
N ALA A 83 -25.54 -33.81 14.06
CA ALA A 83 -25.90 -32.87 13.01
C ALA A 83 -25.55 -31.42 13.39
N ALA A 84 -25.69 -31.02 14.65
CA ALA A 84 -25.29 -29.71 15.14
C ALA A 84 -23.76 -29.54 15.15
N ARG A 85 -23.01 -30.58 15.54
CA ARG A 85 -21.54 -30.59 15.50
C ARG A 85 -21.02 -30.46 14.07
N ASN A 86 -21.58 -31.21 13.13
CA ASN A 86 -21.19 -31.14 11.72
C ASN A 86 -21.44 -29.74 11.15
N ARG A 87 -22.62 -29.16 11.40
CA ARG A 87 -22.92 -27.76 11.02
C ARG A 87 -21.94 -26.77 11.64
N HIS A 88 -21.59 -26.93 12.92
CA HIS A 88 -20.62 -26.05 13.57
C HIS A 88 -19.23 -26.16 12.91
N LEU A 89 -18.80 -27.37 12.54
CA LEU A 89 -17.53 -27.62 11.87
C LEU A 89 -17.48 -27.02 10.46
N GLU A 90 -18.58 -27.11 9.72
CA GLU A 90 -18.75 -26.44 8.42
C GLU A 90 -18.68 -24.93 8.57
N HIS A 91 -19.46 -24.34 9.48
CA HIS A 91 -19.42 -22.90 9.75
C HIS A 91 -18.02 -22.42 10.15
N LYS A 92 -17.28 -23.22 10.93
CA LYS A 92 -15.90 -22.87 11.30
C LYS A 92 -14.97 -22.85 10.08
N LYS A 93 -15.11 -23.81 9.15
CA LYS A 93 -14.36 -23.82 7.89
C LYS A 93 -14.73 -22.61 7.02
N ASP A 94 -16.01 -22.27 6.95
CA ASP A 94 -16.48 -21.10 6.21
C ASP A 94 -15.97 -19.80 6.78
N ILE A 95 -15.93 -19.63 8.11
CA ILE A 95 -15.34 -18.45 8.75
C ILE A 95 -13.88 -18.28 8.34
N SER A 96 -13.08 -19.35 8.40
CA SER A 96 -11.67 -19.29 7.97
C SER A 96 -11.51 -19.01 6.47
N ARG A 97 -12.42 -19.52 5.63
CA ARG A 97 -12.44 -19.20 4.19
C ARG A 97 -12.77 -17.74 3.95
N LEU A 98 -13.86 -17.24 4.53
CA LEU A 98 -14.32 -15.86 4.40
C LEU A 98 -13.29 -14.85 4.93
N GLN A 99 -12.61 -15.15 6.05
CA GLN A 99 -11.52 -14.32 6.56
C GLN A 99 -10.36 -14.19 5.56
N ARG A 100 -9.99 -15.29 4.88
CA ARG A 100 -8.96 -15.25 3.83
C ARG A 100 -9.41 -14.44 2.61
N GLU A 101 -10.69 -14.57 2.23
CA GLU A 101 -11.27 -13.81 1.12
C GLU A 101 -11.31 -12.31 1.41
N ILE A 102 -11.63 -11.90 2.64
CA ILE A 102 -11.59 -10.50 3.10
C ILE A 102 -10.17 -9.94 2.97
N VAL A 103 -9.16 -10.64 3.53
CA VAL A 103 -7.76 -10.18 3.48
C VAL A 103 -7.26 -10.07 2.02
N GLN A 104 -7.64 -11.03 1.15
CA GLN A 104 -7.29 -10.94 -0.27
C GLN A 104 -7.97 -9.76 -0.97
N ALA A 105 -9.23 -9.48 -0.65
CA ALA A 105 -9.95 -8.34 -1.21
C ALA A 105 -9.35 -7.00 -0.74
N GLU A 106 -9.01 -6.88 0.54
CA GLU A 106 -8.35 -5.69 1.10
C GLU A 106 -6.99 -5.42 0.44
N ASN A 107 -6.17 -6.46 0.26
CA ASN A 107 -4.88 -6.32 -0.43
C ASN A 107 -5.07 -5.87 -1.89
N LYS A 108 -6.05 -6.44 -2.61
CA LYS A 108 -6.36 -6.01 -3.99
C LYS A 108 -6.78 -4.54 -4.05
N VAL A 109 -7.61 -4.08 -3.11
CA VAL A 109 -8.03 -2.67 -3.02
C VAL A 109 -6.82 -1.77 -2.75
N LYS A 110 -5.92 -2.18 -1.87
CA LYS A 110 -4.70 -1.43 -1.57
C LYS A 110 -3.77 -1.33 -2.79
N ASP A 111 -3.49 -2.46 -3.44
CA ASP A 111 -2.61 -2.54 -4.61
C ASP A 111 -3.14 -1.73 -5.81
N THR A 112 -4.46 -1.65 -5.97
CA THR A 112 -5.09 -0.83 -7.02
C THR A 112 -5.26 0.64 -6.62
N GLY A 113 -5.38 0.96 -5.33
CA GLY A 113 -5.55 2.32 -4.82
C GLY A 113 -4.25 3.13 -4.76
N GLU A 114 -3.11 2.50 -4.46
CA GLU A 114 -1.80 3.18 -4.38
C GLU A 114 -1.39 3.85 -5.72
N PRO A 115 -1.50 3.21 -6.88
CA PRO A 115 -1.23 3.86 -8.17
C PRO A 115 -2.15 5.06 -8.43
N ILE A 116 -3.44 4.94 -8.12
CA ILE A 116 -4.42 6.01 -8.34
C ILE A 116 -4.12 7.23 -7.47
N THR A 117 -3.73 7.00 -6.21
CA THR A 117 -3.36 8.10 -5.30
C THR A 117 -2.08 8.81 -5.76
N LYS A 118 -1.06 8.06 -6.22
CA LYS A 118 0.14 8.64 -6.85
C LYS A 118 -0.21 9.45 -8.11
N GLN A 119 -1.00 8.89 -9.02
CA GLN A 119 -1.41 9.58 -10.25
C GLN A 119 -2.20 10.86 -9.95
N ARG A 120 -3.10 10.83 -8.95
CA ARG A 120 -3.85 12.01 -8.51
C ARG A 120 -2.94 13.09 -7.93
N GLN A 121 -1.91 12.71 -7.17
CA GLN A 121 -0.92 13.67 -6.66
C GLN A 121 -0.13 14.32 -7.81
N GLU A 122 0.27 13.54 -8.81
CA GLU A 122 0.94 14.04 -10.01
C GLU A 122 0.05 15.01 -10.80
N ILE A 123 -1.23 14.68 -11.01
CA ILE A 123 -2.20 15.56 -11.67
C ILE A 123 -2.36 16.86 -10.87
N HIS A 124 -2.54 16.79 -9.55
CA HIS A 124 -2.69 17.98 -8.73
C HIS A 124 -1.45 18.88 -8.77
N GLN A 125 -0.25 18.31 -8.78
CA GLN A 125 1.00 19.06 -8.98
C GLN A 125 1.06 19.70 -10.37
N ALA A 126 0.66 18.97 -11.42
CA ALA A 126 0.61 19.50 -12.78
C ALA A 126 -0.40 20.65 -12.93
N GLU A 127 -1.59 20.53 -12.34
CA GLU A 127 -2.63 21.57 -12.34
C GLU A 127 -2.22 22.80 -11.53
N HIS A 128 -1.55 22.61 -10.38
CA HIS A 128 -1.00 23.70 -9.59
C HIS A 128 0.06 24.46 -10.39
N HIS A 129 0.96 23.75 -11.07
CA HIS A 129 1.93 24.36 -11.97
C HIS A 129 1.27 25.06 -13.15
N LEU A 130 0.23 24.47 -13.76
CA LEU A 130 -0.52 25.11 -14.84
C LEU A 130 -1.16 26.41 -14.38
N ARG A 131 -1.76 26.45 -13.18
CA ARG A 131 -2.31 27.68 -12.60
C ARG A 131 -1.24 28.75 -12.36
N ILE A 132 -0.06 28.37 -11.86
CA ILE A 132 1.07 29.30 -11.71
C ILE A 132 1.48 29.85 -13.08
N LEU A 133 1.65 28.97 -14.08
CA LEU A 133 2.04 29.36 -15.42
C LEU A 133 1.00 30.25 -16.10
N MET A 134 -0.30 29.99 -15.94
CA MET A 134 -1.37 30.82 -16.49
C MET A 134 -1.47 32.18 -15.80
N LYS A 135 -1.28 32.22 -14.48
CA LYS A 135 -1.26 33.47 -13.71
C LYS A 135 -0.02 34.30 -14.05
N ASP A 136 1.12 33.64 -14.26
CA ASP A 136 2.35 34.25 -14.71
C ASP A 136 2.22 34.73 -16.18
N ARG A 137 1.57 33.99 -17.08
CA ARG A 137 1.36 34.35 -18.51
C ARG A 137 0.73 35.73 -18.71
N LEU A 138 -0.19 36.14 -17.84
CA LEU A 138 -0.81 37.49 -17.87
C LEU A 138 0.10 38.60 -17.34
N GLN A 139 1.19 38.27 -16.64
CA GLN A 139 2.18 39.23 -16.12
C GLN A 139 3.56 39.08 -16.81
N GLN A 140 3.72 38.14 -17.74
CA GLN A 140 5.01 37.52 -18.10
C GLN A 140 5.79 38.15 -19.25
N GLU A 141 5.35 39.25 -19.83
CA GLU A 141 6.21 39.97 -20.77
C GLU A 141 7.16 40.87 -19.96
N ASN A 142 8.23 40.26 -19.43
CA ASN A 142 9.39 40.90 -18.80
C ASN A 142 9.31 41.34 -17.32
N ALA A 143 8.28 40.96 -16.55
CA ALA A 143 8.20 41.33 -15.14
C ALA A 143 9.19 40.53 -14.27
N LEU A 144 10.35 41.14 -14.00
CA LEU A 144 11.34 40.63 -13.05
C LEU A 144 10.73 40.47 -11.64
N PRO A 145 11.20 39.51 -10.81
CA PRO A 145 10.76 39.39 -9.43
C PRO A 145 10.82 40.73 -8.69
N GLU A 146 9.92 40.97 -7.74
CA GLU A 146 9.83 42.27 -7.04
C GLU A 146 11.17 42.67 -6.39
N THR A 147 11.87 41.71 -5.79
CA THR A 147 13.22 41.87 -5.22
C THR A 147 14.24 42.33 -6.26
N MET A 148 14.24 41.71 -7.45
CA MET A 148 15.09 42.11 -8.57
C MET A 148 14.72 43.51 -9.09
N SER A 149 13.42 43.82 -9.17
CA SER A 149 12.94 45.14 -9.58
C SER A 149 13.38 46.24 -8.60
N LYS A 150 13.36 45.99 -7.29
CA LYS A 150 13.88 46.90 -6.26
C LYS A 150 15.38 47.14 -6.44
N LEU A 151 16.16 46.08 -6.67
CA LEU A 151 17.59 46.17 -6.91
C LEU A 151 17.90 47.01 -8.17
N ILE A 152 17.20 46.77 -9.28
CA ILE A 152 17.42 47.55 -10.52
C ILE A 152 17.13 49.03 -10.30
N ARG A 153 16.06 49.38 -9.58
CA ARG A 153 15.76 50.79 -9.24
C ARG A 153 16.86 51.41 -8.38
N ALA A 154 17.38 50.68 -7.40
CA ALA A 154 18.48 51.15 -6.55
C ALA A 154 19.79 51.34 -7.34
N ILE A 155 20.09 50.44 -8.27
CA ILE A 155 21.23 50.57 -9.20
C ILE A 155 21.06 51.79 -10.12
N GLN A 156 19.86 51.99 -10.66
CA GLN A 156 19.58 53.10 -11.58
C GLN A 156 19.75 54.47 -10.90
N GLY A 157 19.40 54.58 -9.61
CA GLY A 157 19.55 55.78 -8.81
C GLY A 157 20.95 56.01 -8.23
N GLU A 158 21.87 55.05 -8.34
CA GLU A 158 23.26 55.21 -7.89
C GLU A 158 24.12 55.89 -8.98
N ASN A 159 24.77 56.99 -8.61
CA ASN A 159 25.63 57.78 -9.50
C ASN A 159 27.13 57.55 -9.24
N SER A 160 27.49 56.79 -8.20
CA SER A 160 28.90 56.58 -7.81
C SER A 160 29.65 55.57 -8.68
N PHE A 161 28.95 54.86 -9.56
CA PHE A 161 29.53 53.89 -10.49
C PHE A 161 30.41 54.58 -11.54
N CYS A 162 31.59 54.03 -11.80
CA CYS A 162 32.36 54.41 -12.97
C CYS A 162 31.63 53.99 -14.26
N GLN A 163 31.09 52.77 -14.24
CA GLN A 163 30.21 52.25 -15.28
C GLN A 163 29.08 51.44 -14.63
N LYS A 164 27.85 51.65 -15.11
CA LYS A 164 26.69 50.94 -14.54
C LYS A 164 26.83 49.43 -14.78
N PRO A 165 26.45 48.60 -13.80
CA PRO A 165 26.48 47.16 -13.96
C PRO A 165 25.51 46.69 -15.04
N ILE A 166 25.90 45.66 -15.78
CA ILE A 166 25.09 45.03 -16.82
C ILE A 166 24.43 43.79 -16.22
N GLY A 167 23.09 43.78 -16.20
CA GLY A 167 22.34 42.61 -15.77
C GLY A 167 20.88 42.93 -15.42
N PRO A 168 20.13 41.92 -14.96
CA PRO A 168 20.56 40.54 -14.73
C PRO A 168 20.98 39.82 -16.03
N LEU A 169 21.95 38.91 -16.01
CA LEU A 169 22.49 38.29 -17.25
C LEU A 169 21.40 37.66 -18.15
N GLY A 170 20.38 37.04 -17.56
CA GLY A 170 19.33 36.31 -18.31
C GLY A 170 18.53 37.18 -19.29
N ILE A 171 18.34 38.48 -19.00
CA ILE A 171 17.60 39.36 -19.92
C ILE A 171 18.35 39.64 -21.22
N HIS A 172 19.65 39.39 -21.25
CA HIS A 172 20.50 39.54 -22.44
C HIS A 172 20.64 38.23 -23.24
N VAL A 173 19.98 37.16 -22.80
CA VAL A 173 20.07 35.82 -23.38
C VAL A 173 18.71 35.44 -23.96
N THR A 174 18.69 35.12 -25.25
CA THR A 174 17.52 34.61 -25.96
C THR A 174 17.78 33.18 -26.42
N LEU A 175 16.92 32.26 -26.00
CA LEU A 175 16.99 30.86 -26.39
C LEU A 175 16.28 30.62 -27.72
N LEU A 176 17.01 30.06 -28.68
CA LEU A 176 16.51 29.78 -30.04
C LEU A 176 15.81 28.42 -30.14
N LYS A 177 16.14 27.47 -29.25
CA LYS A 177 15.56 26.11 -29.21
C LYS A 177 14.86 25.86 -27.87
N PRO A 178 13.54 26.13 -27.76
CA PRO A 178 12.87 26.19 -26.46
C PRO A 178 12.79 24.86 -25.71
N GLN A 179 12.97 23.72 -26.39
CA GLN A 179 13.03 22.41 -25.71
C GLN A 179 14.17 22.34 -24.68
N TRP A 180 15.22 23.15 -24.86
CA TRP A 180 16.35 23.24 -23.94
C TRP A 180 16.16 24.22 -22.78
N SER A 181 15.00 24.89 -22.70
CA SER A 181 14.74 25.96 -21.73
C SER A 181 14.98 25.51 -20.29
N SER A 182 14.30 24.45 -19.85
CA SER A 182 14.44 23.95 -18.48
C SER A 182 15.87 23.48 -18.16
N VAL A 183 16.50 22.77 -19.10
CA VAL A 183 17.86 22.23 -18.94
C VAL A 183 18.88 23.37 -18.81
N LEU A 184 18.83 24.38 -19.67
CA LEU A 184 19.77 25.50 -19.65
C LEU A 184 19.50 26.48 -18.52
N GLU A 185 18.23 26.73 -18.16
CA GLU A 185 17.87 27.50 -16.95
C GLU A 185 18.47 26.86 -15.69
N LYS A 186 18.39 25.53 -15.60
CA LYS A 186 18.96 24.79 -14.47
C LYS A 186 20.49 24.74 -14.52
N SER A 187 21.07 24.50 -15.70
CA SER A 187 22.53 24.42 -15.90
C SER A 187 23.22 25.74 -15.55
N PHE A 188 22.69 26.87 -16.02
CA PHE A 188 23.27 28.19 -15.72
C PHE A 188 23.03 28.64 -14.28
N GLY A 189 22.00 28.09 -13.61
CA GLY A 189 21.76 28.32 -12.20
C GLY A 189 21.66 29.81 -11.86
N ASN A 190 22.31 30.25 -10.78
CA ASN A 190 22.23 31.64 -10.32
C ASN A 190 23.00 32.64 -11.19
N THR A 191 23.83 32.19 -12.15
CA THR A 191 24.56 33.08 -13.05
C THR A 191 23.62 33.97 -13.86
N LEU A 192 22.47 33.45 -14.30
CA LEU A 192 21.47 34.23 -15.06
C LEU A 192 20.87 35.39 -14.25
N SER A 193 20.90 35.32 -12.92
CA SER A 193 20.43 36.40 -12.04
C SER A 193 21.55 37.37 -11.64
N GLY A 194 22.79 37.12 -12.06
CA GLY A 194 23.95 37.92 -11.70
C GLY A 194 24.09 39.21 -12.52
N PHE A 195 25.13 39.98 -12.20
CA PHE A 195 25.47 41.25 -12.85
C PHE A 195 26.95 41.29 -13.22
N VAL A 196 27.30 41.98 -14.30
CA VAL A 196 28.69 42.24 -14.72
C VAL A 196 29.06 43.69 -14.42
N VAL A 197 30.20 43.90 -13.79
CA VAL A 197 30.85 45.22 -13.57
C VAL A 197 32.22 45.23 -14.22
N THR A 198 32.79 46.42 -14.46
CA THR A 198 34.10 46.55 -15.11
C THR A 198 35.26 46.84 -14.15
N SER A 199 34.97 47.08 -12.86
CA SER A 199 36.00 47.37 -11.85
C SER A 199 35.69 46.78 -10.48
N LYS A 200 36.74 46.62 -9.65
CA LYS A 200 36.59 46.22 -8.24
C LYS A 200 35.84 47.28 -7.42
N ARG A 201 36.01 48.56 -7.76
CA ARG A 201 35.28 49.67 -7.14
C ARG A 201 33.78 49.51 -7.37
N ASP A 202 33.36 49.32 -8.62
CA ASP A 202 31.94 49.13 -8.96
C ASP A 202 31.37 47.86 -8.34
N MET A 203 32.17 46.78 -8.26
CA MET A 203 31.79 45.57 -7.54
C MET A 203 31.45 45.85 -6.06
N ASN A 204 32.25 46.66 -5.37
CA ASN A 204 32.00 47.04 -3.97
C ASN A 204 30.74 47.91 -3.84
N ILE A 205 30.53 48.86 -4.76
CA ILE A 205 29.33 49.71 -4.78
C ILE A 205 28.07 48.85 -4.95
N LEU A 206 28.07 47.96 -5.95
CA LEU A 206 26.94 47.07 -6.22
C LEU A 206 26.66 46.12 -5.05
N SER A 207 27.72 45.56 -4.44
CA SER A 207 27.59 44.73 -3.23
C SER A 207 26.93 45.49 -2.08
N GLY A 208 27.34 46.76 -1.85
CA GLY A 208 26.71 47.61 -0.84
C GLY A 208 25.24 47.93 -1.14
N ILE A 209 24.88 48.14 -2.41
CA ILE A 209 23.46 48.28 -2.81
C ILE A 209 22.69 46.99 -2.50
N MET A 210 23.21 45.84 -2.93
CA MET A 210 22.61 44.51 -2.70
C MET A 210 22.32 44.25 -1.22
N GLN A 211 23.27 44.60 -0.34
CA GLN A 211 23.08 44.49 1.11
C GLN A 211 21.98 45.43 1.64
N ARG A 212 21.93 46.68 1.18
CA ARG A 212 20.91 47.66 1.60
C ARG A 212 19.48 47.25 1.21
N VAL A 213 19.32 46.58 0.07
CA VAL A 213 18.02 46.14 -0.44
C VAL A 213 17.69 44.67 -0.11
N ASP A 214 18.52 44.03 0.72
CA ASP A 214 18.40 42.62 1.13
C ASP A 214 18.25 41.64 -0.05
N CYS A 215 19.05 41.83 -1.10
CA CYS A 215 19.03 40.98 -2.30
C CYS A 215 20.46 40.69 -2.75
N THR A 216 20.92 39.45 -2.62
CA THR A 216 22.27 39.05 -3.03
C THR A 216 22.25 38.21 -4.30
N PHE A 217 22.98 38.66 -5.33
CA PHE A 217 23.18 37.92 -6.57
C PHE A 217 24.67 37.88 -6.96
N PRO A 218 25.09 36.95 -7.83
CA PRO A 218 26.48 36.91 -8.30
C PRO A 218 26.89 38.21 -8.99
N ILE A 219 28.09 38.71 -8.67
CA ILE A 219 28.71 39.85 -9.35
C ILE A 219 29.98 39.35 -10.04
N PHE A 220 30.07 39.58 -11.35
CA PHE A 220 31.22 39.21 -12.17
C PHE A 220 31.99 40.46 -12.57
N ILE A 221 33.32 40.42 -12.47
CA ILE A 221 34.16 41.50 -12.99
C ILE A 221 34.59 41.09 -14.41
N GLY A 222 34.22 41.88 -15.41
CA GLY A 222 34.55 41.66 -16.82
C GLY A 222 35.30 42.85 -17.42
N ASN A 223 36.10 42.61 -18.46
CA ASN A 223 36.76 43.66 -19.23
C ASN A 223 36.03 43.90 -20.55
N GLU A 224 36.06 45.11 -21.09
CA GLU A 224 35.40 45.47 -22.36
C GLU A 224 36.20 45.08 -23.61
N ALA A 225 37.15 44.15 -23.51
CA ALA A 225 38.10 43.83 -24.58
C ALA A 225 37.41 43.08 -25.75
N GLY A 226 36.59 43.74 -26.55
CA GLY A 226 35.92 43.23 -27.76
C GLY A 226 35.10 41.95 -27.55
N THR A 227 34.68 41.33 -28.65
CA THR A 227 34.03 40.01 -28.66
C THR A 227 35.10 38.91 -28.53
N MET A 228 34.92 37.97 -27.60
CA MET A 228 35.82 36.82 -27.43
C MET A 228 35.65 35.84 -28.60
N ASP A 229 36.69 35.63 -29.40
CA ASP A 229 36.68 34.59 -30.45
C ASP A 229 36.78 33.19 -29.83
N THR A 230 35.78 32.35 -30.08
CA THR A 230 35.67 30.97 -29.59
C THR A 230 35.95 29.94 -30.68
N SER A 231 36.17 30.34 -31.93
CA SER A 231 36.22 29.45 -33.10
C SER A 231 37.20 28.29 -32.96
N ALA A 232 38.40 28.52 -32.41
CA ALA A 232 39.42 27.50 -32.17
C ALA A 232 39.04 26.46 -31.09
N HIS A 233 38.07 26.79 -30.23
CA HIS A 233 37.67 26.05 -29.04
C HIS A 233 36.25 25.49 -29.14
N GLU A 234 35.66 25.49 -30.34
CA GLU A 234 34.34 24.90 -30.58
C GLU A 234 34.45 23.48 -31.17
N PRO A 235 33.46 22.61 -30.91
CA PRO A 235 33.37 21.29 -31.54
C PRO A 235 32.90 21.40 -32.99
N GLU A 236 32.87 20.27 -33.71
CA GLU A 236 32.36 20.17 -35.08
C GLU A 236 30.95 20.79 -35.24
N THR A 237 30.68 21.36 -36.41
CA THR A 237 29.44 22.11 -36.71
C THR A 237 28.16 21.27 -36.69
N LYS A 238 28.28 19.93 -36.84
CA LYS A 238 27.14 19.00 -36.80
C LYS A 238 26.45 18.95 -35.42
N PHE A 239 27.13 19.39 -34.38
CA PHE A 239 26.62 19.37 -33.02
C PHE A 239 26.09 20.73 -32.59
N ASP A 240 24.94 20.74 -31.91
CA ASP A 240 24.50 21.92 -31.18
C ASP A 240 25.36 22.12 -29.93
N THR A 241 25.77 23.37 -29.71
CA THR A 241 26.32 23.81 -28.42
C THR A 241 25.38 24.84 -27.80
N ALA A 242 25.45 25.01 -26.49
CA ALA A 242 24.71 26.08 -25.82
C ALA A 242 25.00 27.46 -26.46
N LEU A 243 26.25 27.75 -26.84
CA LEU A 243 26.59 28.99 -27.53
C LEU A 243 25.84 29.15 -28.87
N ARG A 244 25.70 28.08 -29.66
CA ARG A 244 25.07 28.13 -30.99
C ARG A 244 23.56 28.32 -30.94
N ILE A 245 22.91 27.88 -29.85
CA ILE A 245 21.45 27.96 -29.71
C ILE A 245 20.99 29.15 -28.83
N LEU A 246 21.92 30.02 -28.44
CA LEU A 246 21.66 31.22 -27.66
C LEU A 246 22.01 32.46 -28.49
N LYS A 247 21.07 33.38 -28.64
CA LYS A 247 21.34 34.74 -29.10
C LYS A 247 21.61 35.62 -27.88
N ILE A 248 22.82 36.14 -27.77
CA ILE A 248 23.26 36.97 -26.65
C ILE A 248 23.53 38.37 -27.18
N ASP A 249 22.82 39.38 -26.67
CA ASP A 249 22.85 40.76 -27.19
C ASP A 249 23.95 41.64 -26.57
N ASN A 250 24.70 41.11 -25.61
CA ASN A 250 25.76 41.83 -24.91
C ASN A 250 27.05 41.00 -24.80
N ASP A 251 28.17 41.55 -25.25
CA ASP A 251 29.47 40.86 -25.30
C ASP A 251 30.04 40.53 -23.92
N LEU A 252 29.84 41.40 -22.92
CA LEU A 252 30.28 41.12 -21.54
C LEU A 252 29.50 39.95 -20.95
N VAL A 253 28.19 39.87 -21.24
CA VAL A 253 27.35 38.72 -20.83
C VAL A 253 27.80 37.45 -21.55
N ARG A 254 28.01 37.51 -22.89
CA ARG A 254 28.50 36.38 -23.68
C ARG A 254 29.83 35.85 -23.14
N ARG A 255 30.78 36.75 -22.90
CA ARG A 255 32.08 36.44 -22.29
C ARG A 255 31.92 35.75 -20.94
N GLN A 256 31.04 36.25 -20.07
CA GLN A 256 30.87 35.62 -18.76
C GLN A 256 30.22 34.25 -18.83
N LEU A 257 29.31 34.00 -19.77
CA LEU A 257 28.77 32.66 -19.97
C LEU A 257 29.83 31.69 -20.53
N ILE A 258 30.71 32.16 -21.42
CA ILE A 258 31.87 31.37 -21.90
C ILE A 258 32.82 31.03 -20.74
N ILE A 259 33.22 32.02 -19.94
CA ILE A 259 34.18 31.81 -18.85
C ILE A 259 33.63 30.88 -17.76
N ASN A 260 32.39 31.11 -17.32
CA ASN A 260 31.83 30.39 -16.18
C ASN A 260 31.19 29.05 -16.58
N HIS A 261 30.68 28.95 -17.80
CA HIS A 261 29.90 27.79 -18.25
C HIS A 261 30.47 27.08 -19.49
N SER A 262 31.53 27.59 -20.12
CA SER A 262 32.12 27.01 -21.34
C SER A 262 31.04 26.63 -22.36
N ILE A 263 30.11 27.56 -22.61
CA ILE A 263 28.91 27.33 -23.43
C ILE A 263 29.24 26.93 -24.87
N GLU A 264 30.43 27.27 -25.34
CA GLU A 264 31.03 26.87 -26.62
C GLU A 264 31.47 25.39 -26.64
N GLN A 265 31.71 24.79 -25.47
CA GLN A 265 32.12 23.37 -25.29
C GLN A 265 31.03 22.52 -24.60
N MET A 266 29.81 23.06 -24.50
CA MET A 266 28.65 22.43 -23.89
C MET A 266 27.72 21.90 -24.99
N LEU A 267 27.80 20.60 -25.25
CA LEU A 267 26.95 19.91 -26.23
C LEU A 267 25.51 19.75 -25.76
N LEU A 268 24.61 19.72 -26.73
CA LEU A 268 23.19 19.47 -26.54
C LEU A 268 22.75 18.37 -27.52
N ILE A 269 22.44 17.18 -26.98
CA ILE A 269 22.00 16.01 -27.76
C ILE A 269 20.76 15.44 -27.07
N GLU A 270 19.61 15.40 -27.75
CA GLU A 270 18.34 15.04 -27.11
C GLU A 270 18.32 13.60 -26.59
N ASP A 271 18.74 12.60 -27.38
CA ASP A 271 18.74 11.19 -27.00
C ASP A 271 19.97 10.83 -26.16
N LEU A 272 19.73 10.22 -24.99
CA LEU A 272 20.78 9.83 -24.04
C LEU A 272 21.75 8.80 -24.62
N ARG A 273 21.27 7.84 -25.43
CA ARG A 273 22.12 6.77 -25.98
C ARG A 273 23.06 7.34 -27.03
N GLU A 274 22.55 8.21 -27.89
CA GLU A 274 23.37 8.96 -28.84
C GLU A 274 24.44 9.78 -28.11
N ALA A 275 24.03 10.57 -27.11
CA ALA A 275 24.96 11.39 -26.35
C ALA A 275 26.03 10.56 -25.62
N SER A 276 25.65 9.42 -25.07
CA SER A 276 26.58 8.51 -24.38
C SER A 276 27.57 7.89 -25.36
N SER A 277 27.10 7.53 -26.56
CA SER A 277 27.97 7.03 -27.64
C SER A 277 28.96 8.10 -28.11
N VAL A 278 28.50 9.34 -28.29
CA VAL A 278 29.33 10.49 -28.68
C VAL A 278 30.35 10.84 -27.60
N MET A 279 29.97 10.80 -26.33
CA MET A 279 30.83 11.22 -25.22
C MET A 279 31.81 10.13 -24.76
N PHE A 280 31.39 8.87 -24.70
CA PHE A 280 32.13 7.84 -23.95
C PHE A 280 32.53 6.61 -24.78
N THR A 281 31.75 6.24 -25.79
CA THR A 281 32.06 5.04 -26.60
C THR A 281 33.07 5.34 -27.70
N ASN A 282 32.89 6.45 -28.39
CA ASN A 282 33.89 6.99 -29.30
C ASN A 282 34.86 7.89 -28.52
N ALA A 283 36.02 8.20 -29.10
CA ALA A 283 36.83 9.28 -28.57
C ALA A 283 35.97 10.56 -28.55
N PRO A 284 35.86 11.27 -27.42
CA PRO A 284 35.00 12.45 -27.33
C PRO A 284 35.41 13.47 -28.40
N PRO A 285 34.46 14.17 -29.03
CA PRO A 285 34.79 15.14 -30.06
C PRO A 285 35.75 16.19 -29.51
N LYS A 286 36.62 16.71 -30.37
CA LYS A 286 37.54 17.78 -29.98
C LYS A 286 36.75 18.96 -29.42
N ASN A 287 37.31 19.61 -28.39
CA ASN A 287 36.76 20.82 -27.77
C ASN A 287 35.40 20.62 -27.07
N VAL A 288 35.20 19.45 -26.47
CA VAL A 288 33.99 19.12 -25.70
C VAL A 288 34.33 18.95 -24.23
N ARG A 289 33.57 19.63 -23.36
CA ARG A 289 33.69 19.45 -21.90
C ARG A 289 32.56 18.66 -21.28
N ARG A 290 31.34 18.83 -21.81
CA ARG A 290 30.12 18.22 -21.27
C ARG A 290 29.03 18.18 -22.31
N CYS A 291 28.06 17.31 -22.10
CA CYS A 291 26.86 17.18 -22.90
C CYS A 291 25.62 17.18 -21.98
N TYR A 292 24.54 17.80 -22.43
CA TYR A 292 23.23 17.66 -21.80
C TYR A 292 22.26 16.96 -22.73
N CYS A 293 21.42 16.11 -22.13
CA CYS A 293 20.31 15.43 -22.77
C CYS A 293 18.99 15.80 -22.13
N ILE A 294 17.91 15.44 -22.82
CA ILE A 294 16.53 15.57 -22.32
C ILE A 294 16.10 14.19 -21.82
N ASP A 295 15.46 14.13 -20.65
CA ASP A 295 14.89 12.88 -20.15
C ASP A 295 13.68 12.48 -21.02
N ALA A 296 13.68 11.25 -21.53
CA ALA A 296 12.62 10.74 -22.38
C ALA A 296 11.25 10.65 -21.68
N ARG A 297 11.23 10.54 -20.35
CA ARG A 297 10.00 10.45 -19.54
C ARG A 297 9.43 11.81 -19.20
N ASP A 298 10.29 12.80 -18.98
CA ASP A 298 9.92 14.17 -18.66
C ASP A 298 10.84 15.14 -19.36
N ARG A 299 10.33 15.77 -20.43
CA ARG A 299 11.10 16.72 -21.27
C ARG A 299 11.60 17.95 -20.52
N ARG A 300 11.14 18.20 -19.29
CA ARG A 300 11.62 19.29 -18.43
C ARG A 300 12.86 18.90 -17.65
N ARG A 301 13.14 17.61 -17.50
CA ARG A 301 14.35 17.09 -16.84
C ARG A 301 15.43 16.86 -17.88
N GLY A 302 16.67 16.89 -17.40
CA GLY A 302 17.82 16.59 -18.24
C GLY A 302 18.76 15.59 -17.60
N ILE A 303 19.76 15.21 -18.36
CA ILE A 303 20.86 14.37 -17.90
C ILE A 303 22.14 15.08 -18.30
N HIS A 304 23.05 15.23 -17.36
CA HIS A 304 24.37 15.80 -17.58
C HIS A 304 25.38 14.66 -17.76
N LEU A 305 26.12 14.70 -18.87
CA LEU A 305 27.21 13.79 -19.18
C LEU A 305 28.51 14.59 -19.20
N GLY A 306 29.52 14.08 -18.52
CA GLY A 306 30.84 14.70 -18.50
C GLY A 306 31.90 13.75 -17.96
N PHE A 307 33.06 14.28 -17.62
CA PHE A 307 34.16 13.52 -17.07
C PHE A 307 34.50 13.99 -15.66
N SER A 308 34.86 13.05 -14.79
CA SER A 308 35.38 13.34 -13.46
C SER A 308 36.77 14.01 -13.56
N ARG A 309 37.30 14.46 -12.42
CA ARG A 309 38.68 14.99 -12.35
C ARG A 309 39.74 13.94 -12.72
N THR A 310 39.43 12.65 -12.55
CA THR A 310 40.29 11.51 -12.91
C THR A 310 40.10 11.10 -14.38
N GLY A 311 39.16 11.72 -15.11
CA GLY A 311 38.86 11.42 -16.50
C GLY A 311 37.80 10.33 -16.69
N ASP A 312 37.21 9.81 -15.62
CA ASP A 312 36.19 8.77 -15.70
C ASP A 312 34.85 9.34 -16.20
N PRO A 313 34.11 8.60 -17.04
CA PRO A 313 32.77 8.97 -17.45
C PRO A 313 31.84 9.20 -16.25
N THR A 314 31.05 10.28 -16.30
CA THR A 314 30.06 10.62 -15.28
C THR A 314 28.73 10.96 -15.91
N GLN A 315 27.66 10.49 -15.28
CA GLN A 315 26.29 10.80 -15.64
C GLN A 315 25.53 11.22 -14.39
N SER A 316 24.95 12.42 -14.40
CA SER A 316 24.16 12.94 -13.28
C SER A 316 22.80 13.46 -13.73
N PRO A 317 21.72 13.16 -12.98
CA PRO A 317 20.40 13.68 -13.32
C PRO A 317 20.33 15.19 -13.07
N LEU A 318 19.70 15.90 -13.99
CA LEU A 318 19.37 17.32 -13.86
C LEU A 318 17.86 17.46 -13.66
N GLY A 319 17.46 17.87 -12.45
CA GLY A 319 16.04 18.10 -12.14
C GLY A 319 15.45 19.24 -12.96
N ALA A 320 14.12 19.25 -13.12
CA ALA A 320 13.42 20.30 -13.84
C ALA A 320 13.63 21.67 -13.18
N TYR A 321 13.73 22.71 -14.01
CA TYR A 321 13.67 24.08 -13.53
C TYR A 321 12.21 24.43 -13.20
N THR A 322 11.96 24.84 -11.95
CA THR A 322 10.64 25.18 -11.43
C THR A 322 10.44 26.68 -11.22
N GLY A 323 11.49 27.48 -11.45
CA GLY A 323 11.41 28.93 -11.34
C GLY A 323 10.78 29.57 -12.57
N ARG A 324 10.66 30.90 -12.52
CA ARG A 324 10.27 31.70 -13.69
C ARG A 324 11.41 31.76 -14.68
N ALA A 325 11.12 31.54 -15.97
CA ALA A 325 12.11 31.65 -17.03
C ALA A 325 12.77 33.05 -16.98
N ARG A 326 14.10 33.07 -17.03
CA ARG A 326 14.93 34.28 -16.99
C ARG A 326 15.48 34.61 -18.37
N MET A 327 15.74 33.59 -19.19
CA MET A 327 16.08 33.78 -20.59
C MET A 327 14.84 34.11 -21.41
N LYS A 328 15.00 34.99 -22.39
CA LYS A 328 13.97 35.25 -23.40
C LYS A 328 13.81 34.00 -24.27
N THR A 329 12.59 33.75 -24.73
CA THR A 329 12.32 32.73 -25.76
C THR A 329 11.78 33.44 -26.99
N ASP A 330 12.16 33.01 -28.18
CA ASP A 330 11.58 33.56 -29.40
C ASP A 330 10.07 33.29 -29.44
N ILE A 331 9.29 34.38 -29.50
CA ILE A 331 7.84 34.42 -29.31
C ILE A 331 7.14 33.53 -30.34
N GLU A 332 7.66 33.46 -31.57
CA GLU A 332 7.06 32.65 -32.65
C GLU A 332 7.18 31.14 -32.40
N ILE A 333 8.27 30.69 -31.77
CA ILE A 333 8.54 29.27 -31.53
C ILE A 333 7.73 28.78 -30.33
N GLN A 334 7.53 29.63 -29.32
CA GLN A 334 6.72 29.31 -28.15
C GLN A 334 5.23 29.14 -28.49
N ILE A 335 4.72 29.89 -29.48
CA ILE A 335 3.34 29.76 -29.97
C ILE A 335 3.13 28.41 -30.67
N ARG A 336 4.06 27.95 -31.51
CA ARG A 336 3.95 26.65 -32.22
C ARG A 336 3.98 25.44 -31.29
N MET A 337 4.74 25.50 -30.20
CA MET A 337 4.86 24.39 -29.24
C MET A 337 3.68 24.25 -28.26
N HIS A 338 2.80 25.25 -28.15
CA HIS A 338 1.58 25.15 -27.32
C HIS A 338 0.33 24.76 -28.14
N MET A 339 0.45 24.69 -29.47
CA MET A 339 -0.62 24.26 -30.38
C MET A 339 -0.45 22.81 -30.88
N MET A 340 0.66 22.15 -30.52
CA MET A 340 0.89 20.71 -30.66
C MET A 340 0.87 20.08 -29.28
#